data_AF-A0A5M9P3D9-F1
#
_entry.id   AF-A0A5M9P3D9-F1
#
_cell.length_a   1.000
_cell.length_b   1.000
_cell.length_c   1.000
_cell.angle_alpha   90.00
_cell.angle_beta   90.00
_cell.angle_gamma   90.00
#
_symmetry.space_group_name_H-M   'P 1'
#
loop_
_entity.id
_entity.type
_entity.pdbx_description
1 polymer ?
#
loop_
_entity_poly.entity_id
_entity_poly.type
_entity_poly.pdbx_seq_one_letter_code
_entity_poly.pdbx_strand_id
1 'polypeptide(L)'
;MKNIKIASLSLISTALVLASTSVIAEQNTHEYHDADPRNSSLRAAVFSDDEGELKLLAGGGASGLTSDISQTVGFAEYYTQSKNARLRAAHFDSFGGVYVDVYQLKDAANMYTTGYMLPLGSEDGTLFFPSLNYTYVDGGDAYSTLNGLGAPLEGNEEAHLGSVNMYALHPWNDTHFSVFNINLGSSYGGAEMQVANLMWLQGIKTKVQDKDFNIMFEFKYDVISVQNERGIDETSEEVTASVGIDYRF
;
A
#
# COMPACT_ATOMS: atom_id res chain seq x y z
N MET A 1 -10.77 -37.88 -20.31
CA MET A 1 -9.69 -37.54 -19.35
C MET A 1 -8.96 -36.34 -19.93
N LYS A 2 -9.21 -35.14 -19.40
CA LYS A 2 -8.64 -33.88 -19.88
C LYS A 2 -7.32 -33.63 -19.14
N ASN A 3 -6.24 -33.47 -19.90
CA ASN A 3 -4.92 -33.10 -19.39
C ASN A 3 -4.94 -31.63 -18.97
N ILE A 4 -4.83 -31.36 -17.68
CA ILE A 4 -4.53 -30.04 -17.14
C ILE A 4 -3.01 -29.88 -17.20
N LYS A 5 -2.54 -28.96 -18.04
CA LYS A 5 -1.13 -28.54 -18.05
C LYS A 5 -0.89 -27.68 -16.82
N ILE A 6 -0.02 -28.15 -15.93
CA ILE A 6 0.54 -27.38 -14.83
C ILE A 6 1.45 -26.32 -15.46
N ALA A 7 1.00 -25.07 -15.47
CA ALA A 7 1.84 -23.94 -15.81
C ALA A 7 2.79 -23.67 -14.64
N SER A 8 4.06 -23.54 -14.99
CA SER A 8 5.23 -23.48 -14.14
C SER A 8 5.28 -22.23 -13.24
N LEU A 9 5.29 -22.46 -11.92
CA LEU A 9 5.90 -21.56 -10.93
C LEU A 9 7.41 -21.50 -11.18
N SER A 10 7.92 -20.52 -11.93
CA SER A 10 9.37 -20.32 -12.07
C SER A 10 9.80 -18.88 -12.34
N LEU A 11 9.07 -17.87 -11.87
CA LEU A 11 9.35 -16.46 -12.17
C LEU A 11 9.80 -15.60 -10.97
N ILE A 12 9.95 -16.15 -9.76
CA ILE A 12 10.29 -15.36 -8.56
C ILE A 12 11.79 -15.40 -8.19
N SER A 13 12.60 -16.27 -8.81
CA SER A 13 13.99 -16.50 -8.34
C SER A 13 15.06 -15.52 -8.85
N THR A 14 14.72 -14.54 -9.70
CA THR A 14 15.74 -13.74 -10.41
C THR A 14 15.90 -12.30 -9.90
N ALA A 15 15.07 -11.85 -8.96
CA ALA A 15 15.20 -10.50 -8.37
C ALA A 15 16.19 -10.42 -7.20
N LEU A 16 16.67 -11.56 -6.66
CA LEU A 16 17.48 -11.60 -5.43
C LEU A 16 19.00 -11.45 -5.62
N VAL A 17 19.52 -11.25 -6.83
CA VAL A 17 20.98 -11.37 -7.11
C VAL A 17 21.70 -10.02 -7.28
N LEU A 18 21.03 -8.88 -7.09
CA LEU A 18 21.65 -7.55 -7.29
C LEU A 18 22.05 -6.80 -6.00
N ALA A 19 21.89 -7.38 -4.81
CA ALA A 19 22.06 -6.67 -3.53
C ALA A 19 23.42 -6.90 -2.83
N SER A 20 24.54 -7.03 -3.54
CA SER A 20 25.84 -7.26 -2.88
C SER A 20 26.97 -6.34 -3.39
N THR A 21 26.94 -5.07 -2.98
CA THR A 21 28.15 -4.27 -2.72
C THR A 21 27.85 -3.25 -1.64
N SER A 22 28.41 -3.46 -0.45
CA SER A 22 28.36 -2.53 0.69
C SER A 22 29.40 -1.42 0.51
N VAL A 23 28.96 -0.17 0.38
CA VAL A 23 29.77 1.01 0.65
C VAL A 23 29.04 1.79 1.73
N ILE A 24 29.68 1.89 2.89
CA ILE A 24 29.22 2.68 4.03
C ILE A 24 29.59 4.14 3.74
N ALA A 25 28.61 5.03 3.75
CA ALA A 25 28.83 6.46 3.88
C ALA A 25 27.80 7.05 4.85
N GLU A 26 28.33 7.56 5.95
CA GLU A 26 27.63 8.19 7.07
C GLU A 26 27.60 9.71 6.84
N GLN A 27 26.45 10.40 6.99
CA GLN A 27 26.41 11.71 7.67
C GLN A 27 24.99 12.26 7.98
N ASN A 28 24.89 12.77 9.21
CA ASN A 28 23.73 13.30 9.90
C ASN A 28 23.17 14.65 9.36
N THR A 29 21.94 14.59 8.87
CA THR A 29 20.77 15.39 9.25
C THR A 29 19.62 14.39 9.20
N HIS A 30 18.65 14.38 10.13
CA HIS A 30 17.55 13.39 10.12
C HIS A 30 16.60 13.62 8.92
N GLU A 31 17.09 13.32 7.72
CA GLU A 31 16.33 13.28 6.49
C GLU A 31 15.67 11.90 6.45
N TYR A 32 14.34 11.89 6.42
CA TYR A 32 13.61 10.66 6.27
C TYR A 32 13.94 10.03 4.92
N HIS A 33 14.09 8.71 4.89
CA HIS A 33 14.20 7.98 3.64
C HIS A 33 12.99 8.29 2.74
N ASP A 34 13.16 8.33 1.42
CA ASP A 34 12.11 8.71 0.47
C ASP A 34 10.82 7.89 0.65
N ALA A 35 10.97 6.60 0.91
CA ALA A 35 9.85 5.69 1.17
C ALA A 35 9.33 5.70 2.62
N ASP A 36 9.96 6.40 3.57
CA ASP A 36 9.45 6.48 4.95
C ASP A 36 8.05 7.13 4.95
N PRO A 37 7.01 6.48 5.54
CA PRO A 37 5.66 7.05 5.63
C PRO A 37 5.56 8.41 6.34
N ARG A 38 6.57 8.78 7.12
CA ARG A 38 6.67 10.07 7.83
C ARG A 38 7.30 11.16 6.98
N ASN A 39 7.87 10.82 5.83
CA ASN A 39 8.55 11.78 4.97
C ASN A 39 7.54 12.79 4.41
N SER A 40 7.63 14.04 4.86
CA SER A 40 6.73 15.14 4.47
C SER A 40 7.15 15.86 3.20
N SER A 41 8.27 15.46 2.56
CA SER A 41 8.73 16.11 1.33
C SER A 41 7.71 15.97 0.21
N LEU A 42 7.62 17.02 -0.62
CA LEU A 42 6.70 17.04 -1.75
C LEU A 42 7.12 15.96 -2.74
N ARG A 43 6.14 15.22 -3.26
CA ARG A 43 6.36 14.14 -4.22
C ARG A 43 5.27 14.06 -5.27
N ALA A 44 5.65 13.52 -6.42
CA ALA A 44 4.74 13.12 -7.47
C ALA A 44 5.26 11.84 -8.11
N ALA A 45 4.40 10.86 -8.33
CA ALA A 45 4.78 9.60 -8.95
C ALA A 45 3.77 9.16 -10.01
N VAL A 46 4.27 8.42 -10.99
CA VAL A 46 3.47 7.74 -12.00
C VAL A 46 3.94 6.30 -12.08
N PHE A 47 2.99 5.36 -12.01
CA PHE A 47 3.23 3.95 -12.25
C PHE A 47 2.38 3.49 -13.42
N SER A 48 2.88 2.53 -14.18
CA SER A 48 2.10 1.73 -15.12
C SER A 48 2.10 0.30 -14.64
N ASP A 49 0.94 -0.32 -14.57
CA ASP A 49 0.82 -1.75 -14.33
C ASP A 49 0.95 -2.57 -15.63
N ASP A 50 0.88 -3.89 -15.48
CA ASP A 50 0.98 -4.88 -16.54
C ASP A 50 -0.25 -4.95 -17.46
N GLU A 51 -1.37 -4.33 -17.07
CA GLU A 51 -2.55 -4.11 -17.91
C GLU A 51 -2.51 -2.74 -18.62
N GLY A 52 -1.53 -1.91 -18.31
CA GLY A 52 -1.34 -0.58 -18.87
C GLY A 52 -2.20 0.50 -18.20
N GLU A 53 -2.81 0.23 -17.06
CA GLU A 53 -3.41 1.26 -16.22
C GLU A 53 -2.32 2.12 -15.58
N LEU A 54 -2.59 3.43 -15.53
CA LEU A 54 -1.70 4.39 -14.89
C LEU A 54 -2.22 4.72 -13.50
N LYS A 55 -1.35 4.57 -12.50
CA LYS A 55 -1.55 5.09 -11.14
C LYS A 55 -0.77 6.39 -11.01
N LEU A 56 -1.49 7.49 -10.80
CA LEU A 56 -0.95 8.82 -10.51
C LEU A 56 -0.95 9.02 -9.00
N LEU A 57 0.17 9.46 -8.43
CA LEU A 57 0.30 9.76 -7.01
C LEU A 57 0.87 11.16 -6.84
N ALA A 58 0.30 11.94 -5.91
CA ALA A 58 0.86 13.20 -5.47
C ALA A 58 0.73 13.33 -3.96
N GLY A 59 1.72 13.91 -3.29
CA GLY A 59 1.69 14.05 -1.85
C GLY A 59 2.77 14.95 -1.31
N GLY A 60 2.72 15.20 -0.01
CA GLY A 60 3.67 16.04 0.71
C GLY A 60 3.14 16.32 2.10
N GLY A 61 3.72 17.31 2.77
CA GLY A 61 3.40 17.54 4.15
C GLY A 61 4.13 18.71 4.79
N ALA A 62 4.08 18.74 6.12
CA ALA A 62 4.79 19.70 6.93
C ALA A 62 5.37 19.02 8.17
N SER A 63 6.59 19.41 8.53
CA SER A 63 7.24 19.07 9.78
C SER A 63 7.00 20.15 10.83
N GLY A 64 7.08 19.81 12.12
CA GLY A 64 7.13 20.81 13.19
C GLY A 64 5.78 21.37 13.64
N LEU A 65 4.63 20.85 13.17
CA LEU A 65 3.31 21.44 13.44
C LEU A 65 2.87 21.37 14.90
N THR A 66 3.18 20.28 15.60
CA THR A 66 2.80 20.08 17.02
C THR A 66 4.01 20.00 17.95
N SER A 67 5.17 19.61 17.42
CA SER A 67 6.47 19.58 18.08
C SER A 67 7.58 19.54 17.04
N ASP A 68 8.82 19.85 17.42
CA ASP A 68 9.99 19.87 16.52
C ASP A 68 10.23 18.55 15.76
N ILE A 69 9.72 17.44 16.30
CA ILE A 69 9.85 16.09 15.72
C ILE A 69 8.61 15.63 14.96
N SER A 70 7.51 16.39 15.03
CA SER A 70 6.24 15.98 14.43
C SER A 70 6.27 16.05 12.90
N GLN A 71 5.59 15.09 12.26
CA GLN A 71 5.46 15.02 10.80
C GLN A 71 3.99 14.88 10.43
N THR A 72 3.49 15.75 9.56
CA THR A 72 2.16 15.62 8.97
C THR A 72 2.32 15.38 7.48
N VAL A 73 1.76 14.29 6.98
CA VAL A 73 1.93 13.85 5.59
C VAL A 73 0.54 13.57 5.00
N GLY A 74 0.35 13.92 3.73
CA GLY A 74 -0.84 13.58 2.98
C GLY A 74 -0.50 13.20 1.54
N PHE A 75 -1.26 12.27 0.98
CA PHE A 75 -1.17 11.92 -0.43
C PHE A 75 -2.51 11.55 -1.04
N ALA A 76 -2.57 11.69 -2.36
CA ALA A 76 -3.66 11.31 -3.21
C ALA A 76 -3.16 10.35 -4.29
N GLU A 77 -3.93 9.30 -4.56
CA GLU A 77 -3.70 8.36 -5.65
C GLU A 77 -4.93 8.35 -6.57
N TYR A 78 -4.71 8.23 -7.87
CA TYR A 78 -5.77 8.10 -8.86
C TYR A 78 -5.37 7.10 -9.95
N TYR A 79 -6.28 6.18 -10.25
CA TYR A 79 -6.10 5.11 -11.22
C TYR A 79 -6.90 5.44 -12.49
N THR A 80 -6.24 5.48 -13.65
CA THR A 80 -6.83 6.14 -14.83
C THR A 80 -7.93 5.34 -15.53
N GLN A 81 -7.89 4.01 -15.45
CA GLN A 81 -8.84 3.11 -16.12
C GLN A 81 -9.96 2.67 -15.16
N SER A 82 -9.62 2.11 -14.00
CA SER A 82 -10.55 1.73 -12.93
C SER A 82 -11.24 2.94 -12.30
N LYS A 83 -10.60 4.13 -12.37
CA LYS A 83 -11.06 5.38 -11.74
C LYS A 83 -11.17 5.27 -10.23
N ASN A 84 -10.41 4.33 -9.65
CA ASN A 84 -10.22 4.26 -8.21
C ASN A 84 -9.44 5.48 -7.74
N ALA A 85 -9.74 5.94 -6.53
CA ALA A 85 -9.08 7.11 -5.95
C ALA A 85 -8.83 6.90 -4.46
N ARG A 86 -7.64 7.26 -3.99
CA ARG A 86 -7.26 7.13 -2.58
C ARG A 86 -6.77 8.45 -2.04
N LEU A 87 -7.16 8.77 -0.81
CA LEU A 87 -6.64 9.90 -0.06
C LEU A 87 -6.18 9.39 1.30
N ARG A 88 -4.94 9.67 1.68
CA ARG A 88 -4.44 9.39 3.03
C ARG A 88 -3.86 10.65 3.63
N ALA A 89 -4.12 10.84 4.92
CA ALA A 89 -3.41 11.82 5.75
C ALA A 89 -2.96 11.14 7.04
N ALA A 90 -1.75 11.48 7.49
CA ALA A 90 -1.17 10.95 8.71
C ALA A 90 -0.48 12.07 9.50
N HIS A 91 -0.52 11.98 10.81
CA HIS A 91 0.23 12.83 11.72
C HIS A 91 1.03 11.95 12.67
N PHE A 92 2.33 12.19 12.75
CA PHE A 92 3.29 11.49 13.59
C PHE A 92 3.92 12.42 14.62
N ASP A 93 4.17 11.89 15.81
CA ASP A 93 4.90 12.53 16.90
C ASP A 93 5.96 11.57 17.48
N SER A 94 6.44 11.81 18.71
CA SER A 94 7.40 10.93 19.39
C SER A 94 6.91 9.51 19.65
N PHE A 95 5.60 9.29 19.75
CA PHE A 95 5.01 8.04 20.22
C PHE A 95 4.48 7.17 19.08
N GLY A 96 4.10 7.78 17.96
CA GLY A 96 3.64 7.08 16.80
C GLY A 96 2.94 8.02 15.83
N GLY A 97 2.02 7.50 15.03
CA GLY A 97 1.19 8.35 14.19
C GLY A 97 -0.21 7.81 13.99
N VAL A 98 -1.16 8.73 13.96
CA VAL A 98 -2.54 8.45 13.59
C VAL A 98 -2.70 8.78 12.12
N TYR A 99 -3.44 7.93 11.39
CA TYR A 99 -3.78 8.20 10.01
C TYR A 99 -5.25 7.96 9.72
N VAL A 100 -5.70 8.62 8.67
CA VAL A 100 -6.98 8.41 8.01
C VAL A 100 -6.73 8.09 6.55
N ASP A 101 -7.47 7.15 6.01
CA ASP A 101 -7.35 6.70 4.62
C ASP A 101 -8.75 6.48 4.06
N VAL A 102 -9.05 7.17 2.97
CA VAL A 102 -10.29 7.03 2.21
C VAL A 102 -9.92 6.44 0.87
N TYR A 103 -10.41 5.23 0.60
CA TYR A 103 -10.19 4.55 -0.66
C TYR A 103 -11.53 4.33 -1.36
N GLN A 104 -11.72 4.99 -2.49
CA GLN A 104 -12.86 4.83 -3.36
C GLN A 104 -12.52 3.81 -4.44
N LEU A 105 -13.15 2.65 -4.37
CA LEU A 105 -13.15 1.63 -5.41
C LEU A 105 -14.39 1.86 -6.25
N LYS A 106 -14.20 2.42 -7.44
CA LYS A 106 -15.32 2.76 -8.29
C LYS A 106 -16.09 1.49 -8.67
N ASP A 107 -17.42 1.58 -8.58
CA ASP A 107 -18.32 0.48 -8.93
C ASP A 107 -18.18 -0.76 -8.00
N ALA A 108 -17.49 -0.63 -6.85
CA ALA A 108 -17.31 -1.71 -5.87
C ALA A 108 -17.60 -1.28 -4.42
N ALA A 109 -16.80 -0.38 -3.83
CA ALA A 109 -16.99 0.07 -2.46
C ALA A 109 -16.17 1.32 -2.10
N ASN A 110 -16.59 2.01 -1.05
CA ASN A 110 -15.80 3.05 -0.39
C ASN A 110 -15.30 2.52 0.96
N MET A 111 -14.00 2.66 1.21
CA MET A 111 -13.36 2.23 2.44
C MET A 111 -12.86 3.44 3.22
N TYR A 112 -13.22 3.53 4.49
CA TYR A 112 -12.84 4.61 5.40
C TYR A 112 -12.09 4.02 6.57
N THR A 113 -10.77 4.21 6.59
CA THR A 113 -9.89 3.65 7.59
C THR A 113 -9.36 4.72 8.51
N THR A 114 -9.33 4.44 9.81
CA THR A 114 -8.47 5.13 10.76
C THR A 114 -7.56 4.11 11.42
N GLY A 115 -6.31 4.49 11.64
CA GLY A 115 -5.35 3.59 12.25
C GLY A 115 -4.27 4.32 13.01
N TYR A 116 -3.59 3.55 13.85
CA TYR A 116 -2.40 3.99 14.57
C TYR A 116 -1.20 3.18 14.09
N MET A 117 -0.13 3.88 13.70
CA MET A 117 1.14 3.30 13.28
C MET A 117 2.20 3.58 14.33
N LEU A 118 3.03 2.58 14.62
CA LEU A 118 4.17 2.72 15.53
C LEU A 118 5.49 2.63 14.75
N PRO A 119 6.23 3.73 14.55
CA PRO A 119 7.53 3.72 13.91
C PRO A 119 8.57 3.04 14.81
N LEU A 120 9.20 1.99 14.31
CA LEU A 120 10.27 1.25 14.98
C LEU A 120 11.50 1.23 14.07
N GLY A 121 12.65 1.60 14.63
CA GLY A 121 13.93 1.54 13.92
C GLY A 121 14.79 0.38 14.42
N SER A 122 15.53 -0.23 13.49
CA SER A 122 16.57 -1.22 13.75
C SER A 122 17.96 -0.58 13.62
N GLU A 123 18.98 -1.21 14.22
CA GLU A 123 20.38 -0.77 14.12
C GLU A 123 20.91 -0.79 12.68
N ASP A 124 20.36 -1.66 11.82
CA ASP A 124 20.73 -1.76 10.40
C ASP A 124 20.00 -0.73 9.50
N GLY A 125 19.24 0.19 10.08
CA GLY A 125 18.49 1.21 9.35
C GLY A 125 17.12 0.75 8.84
N THR A 126 16.75 -0.53 9.06
CA THR A 126 15.39 -0.99 8.75
C THR A 126 14.36 -0.25 9.60
N LEU A 127 13.27 0.18 8.96
CA LEU A 127 12.13 0.79 9.63
C LEU A 127 10.91 -0.12 9.52
N PHE A 128 10.24 -0.33 10.65
CA PHE A 128 8.97 -1.06 10.73
C PHE A 128 7.87 -0.13 11.22
N PHE A 129 6.69 -0.28 10.66
CA PHE A 129 5.49 0.47 11.03
C PHE A 129 4.33 -0.52 11.16
N PRO A 130 4.31 -1.34 12.24
CA PRO A 130 3.11 -2.06 12.61
C PRO A 130 1.98 -1.07 12.88
N SER A 131 0.77 -1.49 12.53
CA SER A 131 -0.42 -0.67 12.67
C SER A 131 -1.66 -1.50 12.97
N LEU A 132 -2.55 -0.89 13.75
CA LEU A 132 -3.88 -1.40 14.06
C LEU A 132 -4.90 -0.44 13.49
N ASN A 133 -5.85 -1.00 12.74
CA ASN A 133 -6.74 -0.21 11.92
C ASN A 133 -8.19 -0.64 12.14
N TYR A 134 -9.06 0.35 12.13
CA TYR A 134 -10.49 0.17 11.97
C TYR A 134 -10.88 0.69 10.59
N THR A 135 -11.57 -0.13 9.81
CA THR A 135 -12.08 0.23 8.49
C THR A 135 -13.59 0.04 8.45
N TYR A 136 -14.30 1.11 8.13
CA TYR A 136 -15.68 1.05 7.71
C TYR A 136 -15.73 0.92 6.18
N VAL A 137 -16.44 -0.07 5.67
CA VAL A 137 -16.66 -0.26 4.25
C VAL A 137 -18.13 0.01 3.96
N ASP A 138 -18.36 0.93 3.04
CA ASP A 138 -19.66 1.26 2.48
C ASP A 138 -19.64 0.82 1.02
N GLY A 139 -20.28 -0.29 0.71
CA GLY A 139 -20.37 -0.74 -0.66
C GLY A 139 -21.61 -0.25 -1.38
N GLY A 140 -22.50 0.50 -0.72
CA GLY A 140 -23.74 1.03 -1.29
C GLY A 140 -24.46 0.04 -2.23
N ASP A 141 -24.95 0.54 -3.36
CA ASP A 141 -25.53 -0.29 -4.44
C ASP A 141 -24.50 -1.25 -5.08
N ALA A 142 -23.19 -0.97 -4.94
CA ALA A 142 -22.12 -1.73 -5.57
C ALA A 142 -21.84 -3.08 -4.90
N TYR A 143 -22.25 -3.28 -3.65
CA TYR A 143 -22.30 -4.61 -3.03
C TYR A 143 -23.27 -5.58 -3.78
N SER A 144 -24.31 -5.06 -4.44
CA SER A 144 -25.16 -5.85 -5.35
C SER A 144 -24.49 -6.15 -6.71
N THR A 145 -23.39 -5.46 -7.01
CA THR A 145 -22.68 -5.47 -8.29
C THR A 145 -21.26 -6.02 -8.19
N LEU A 146 -20.84 -6.43 -6.99
CA LEU A 146 -19.50 -6.94 -6.66
C LEU A 146 -19.15 -8.23 -7.38
N ASN A 147 -19.96 -8.68 -8.34
CA ASN A 147 -19.53 -9.60 -9.36
C ASN A 147 -20.53 -9.68 -10.53
N GLY A 148 -20.00 -9.90 -11.74
CA GLY A 148 -20.69 -10.68 -12.78
C GLY A 148 -21.06 -12.13 -12.37
N LEU A 149 -21.33 -12.39 -11.08
CA LEU A 149 -21.73 -13.64 -10.43
C LEU A 149 -23.20 -13.64 -9.99
N GLY A 150 -23.93 -12.52 -10.09
CA GLY A 150 -25.39 -12.51 -10.06
C GLY A 150 -26.07 -13.04 -8.79
N ALA A 151 -25.51 -12.80 -7.60
CA ALA A 151 -26.15 -13.10 -6.33
C ALA A 151 -26.02 -11.94 -5.33
N PRO A 152 -27.09 -11.57 -4.59
CA PRO A 152 -27.02 -10.60 -3.51
C PRO A 152 -26.19 -11.13 -2.33
N LEU A 153 -25.56 -10.22 -1.58
CA LEU A 153 -24.70 -10.51 -0.43
C LEU A 153 -25.48 -10.72 0.86
N GLU A 154 -24.99 -11.58 1.76
CA GLU A 154 -25.62 -11.76 3.08
C GLU A 154 -25.18 -10.64 4.00
N GLY A 155 -26.16 -9.93 4.54
CA GLY A 155 -25.90 -8.88 5.51
C GLY A 155 -25.63 -7.54 4.84
N ASN A 156 -26.10 -6.52 5.55
CA ASN A 156 -25.95 -5.08 5.37
C ASN A 156 -24.98 -4.60 4.26
N GLU A 157 -25.33 -3.52 3.55
CA GLU A 157 -24.49 -2.82 2.55
C GLU A 157 -23.22 -2.16 3.15
N GLU A 158 -22.86 -2.56 4.37
CA GLU A 158 -21.74 -2.08 5.14
C GLU A 158 -21.00 -3.22 5.85
N ALA A 159 -19.70 -3.02 6.07
CA ALA A 159 -18.88 -3.91 6.88
C ALA A 159 -17.94 -3.11 7.81
N HIS A 160 -17.72 -3.65 9.00
CA HIS A 160 -16.82 -3.10 10.00
C HIS A 160 -15.64 -4.05 10.18
N LEU A 161 -14.47 -3.65 9.67
CA LEU A 161 -13.26 -4.47 9.71
C LEU A 161 -12.29 -3.97 10.77
N GLY A 162 -11.69 -4.93 11.48
CA GLY A 162 -10.43 -4.73 12.20
C GLY A 162 -9.30 -5.28 11.33
N SER A 163 -8.21 -4.53 11.19
CA SER A 163 -7.05 -5.01 10.45
C SER A 163 -5.74 -4.73 11.17
N VAL A 164 -4.77 -5.58 10.90
CA VAL A 164 -3.37 -5.40 11.27
C VAL A 164 -2.58 -5.17 10.00
N ASN A 165 -1.69 -4.18 10.02
CA ASN A 165 -0.80 -3.93 8.89
C ASN A 165 0.65 -3.81 9.36
N MET A 166 1.58 -4.33 8.59
CA MET A 166 3.02 -4.19 8.78
C MET A 166 3.61 -3.58 7.51
N TYR A 167 4.11 -2.35 7.61
CA TYR A 167 4.96 -1.76 6.59
C TYR A 167 6.42 -1.85 7.05
N ALA A 168 7.29 -2.40 6.23
CA ALA A 168 8.72 -2.49 6.46
C ALA A 168 9.49 -1.82 5.32
N LEU A 169 10.44 -0.97 5.64
CA LEU A 169 11.37 -0.34 4.71
C LEU A 169 12.78 -0.75 5.09
N HIS A 170 13.47 -1.39 4.16
CA HIS A 170 14.86 -1.79 4.33
C HIS A 170 15.74 -1.08 3.27
N PRO A 171 16.61 -0.14 3.68
CA PRO A 171 17.65 0.38 2.80
C PRO A 171 18.80 -0.63 2.69
N TRP A 172 19.05 -1.16 1.50
CA TRP A 172 20.20 -2.05 1.26
C TRP A 172 21.51 -1.28 1.14
N ASN A 173 21.42 -0.04 0.66
CA ASN A 173 22.48 0.96 0.53
C ASN A 173 21.85 2.31 0.14
N ASP A 174 22.67 3.32 -0.09
CA ASP A 174 22.24 4.69 -0.46
C ASP A 174 21.40 4.74 -1.75
N THR A 175 21.53 3.74 -2.61
CA THR A 175 20.87 3.67 -3.92
C THR A 175 19.66 2.73 -3.92
N HIS A 176 19.70 1.62 -3.19
CA HIS A 176 18.71 0.55 -3.30
C HIS A 176 17.96 0.36 -1.99
N PHE A 177 16.65 0.22 -2.07
CA PHE A 177 15.80 -0.08 -0.93
C PHE A 177 14.66 -1.02 -1.32
N SER A 178 14.13 -1.74 -0.35
CA SER A 178 12.89 -2.48 -0.52
C SER A 178 11.85 -2.02 0.48
N VAL A 179 10.61 -2.06 0.04
CA VAL A 179 9.44 -1.91 0.90
C VAL A 179 8.65 -3.20 0.86
N PHE A 180 8.15 -3.61 2.01
CA PHE A 180 7.22 -4.71 2.14
C PHE A 180 6.02 -4.25 2.95
N ASN A 181 4.82 -4.56 2.49
CA ASN A 181 3.59 -4.25 3.19
C ASN A 181 2.71 -5.50 3.26
N ILE A 182 2.19 -5.80 4.44
CA ILE A 182 1.14 -6.80 4.65
C ILE A 182 0.00 -6.11 5.36
N ASN A 183 -1.22 -6.23 4.85
CA ASN A 183 -2.44 -5.89 5.57
C ASN A 183 -3.36 -7.11 5.61
N LEU A 184 -3.73 -7.53 6.82
CA LEU A 184 -4.66 -8.63 7.06
C LEU A 184 -5.81 -8.12 7.90
N GLY A 185 -7.05 -8.36 7.46
CA GLY A 185 -8.22 -7.88 8.16
C GLY A 185 -9.42 -8.79 8.00
N SER A 186 -10.34 -8.65 8.95
CA SER A 186 -11.60 -9.38 8.98
C SER A 186 -12.71 -8.50 9.54
N SER A 187 -13.93 -8.69 9.05
CA SER A 187 -15.12 -8.07 9.61
C SER A 187 -15.44 -8.60 11.01
N TYR A 188 -15.95 -7.74 11.89
CA TYR A 188 -16.55 -8.11 13.17
C TYR A 188 -18.02 -7.66 13.29
N GLY A 189 -18.55 -7.00 12.24
CA GLY A 189 -19.94 -6.61 12.11
C GLY A 189 -20.26 -6.20 10.67
N GLY A 190 -21.52 -6.30 10.27
CA GLY A 190 -21.94 -6.13 8.87
C GLY A 190 -21.70 -7.39 8.04
N ALA A 191 -21.45 -7.24 6.74
CA ALA A 191 -21.13 -8.36 5.85
C ALA A 191 -19.86 -9.11 6.31
N GLU A 192 -19.87 -10.44 6.22
CA GLU A 192 -18.70 -11.26 6.54
C GLU A 192 -17.64 -11.08 5.44
N MET A 193 -16.52 -10.44 5.80
CA MET A 193 -15.45 -10.09 4.89
C MET A 193 -14.08 -10.44 5.46
N GLN A 194 -13.19 -10.92 4.60
CA GLN A 194 -11.77 -11.10 4.87
C GLN A 194 -10.96 -10.39 3.79
N VAL A 195 -9.88 -9.71 4.22
CA VAL A 195 -8.99 -9.00 3.31
C VAL A 195 -7.55 -9.39 3.59
N ALA A 196 -6.79 -9.63 2.54
CA ALA A 196 -5.34 -9.78 2.58
C ALA A 196 -4.73 -8.99 1.43
N ASN A 197 -3.86 -8.03 1.75
CA ASN A 197 -3.04 -7.32 0.79
C ASN A 197 -1.57 -7.59 1.10
N LEU A 198 -0.81 -7.99 0.09
CA LEU A 198 0.63 -8.09 0.12
C LEU A 198 1.19 -7.14 -0.93
N MET A 199 2.18 -6.34 -0.56
CA MET A 199 2.94 -5.53 -1.51
C MET A 199 4.43 -5.68 -1.25
N TRP A 200 5.17 -5.85 -2.33
CA TRP A 200 6.61 -5.72 -2.35
C TRP A 200 6.99 -4.64 -3.36
N LEU A 201 7.90 -3.75 -2.97
CA LEU A 201 8.43 -2.73 -3.86
C LEU A 201 9.94 -2.73 -3.77
N GLN A 202 10.59 -2.73 -4.94
CA GLN A 202 12.02 -2.51 -5.09
C GLN A 202 12.24 -1.11 -5.65
N GLY A 203 12.95 -0.26 -4.90
CA GLY A 203 13.30 1.08 -5.31
C GLY A 203 14.78 1.21 -5.66
N ILE A 204 15.06 2.07 -6.63
CA ILE A 204 16.39 2.53 -7.01
C ILE A 204 16.37 4.05 -7.03
N LYS A 205 17.05 4.66 -6.07
CA LYS A 205 17.29 6.11 -6.01
C LYS A 205 18.31 6.50 -7.08
N THR A 206 17.99 7.54 -7.83
CA THR A 206 18.84 8.03 -8.90
C THR A 206 18.66 9.53 -9.09
N LYS A 207 19.55 10.14 -9.86
CA LYS A 207 19.57 11.57 -10.13
C LYS A 207 19.58 11.82 -11.62
N VAL A 208 18.74 12.74 -12.08
CA VAL A 208 18.80 13.33 -13.42
C VAL A 208 19.00 14.82 -13.21
N GLN A 209 20.17 15.30 -13.64
CA GLN A 209 20.67 16.63 -13.26
C GLN A 209 20.72 16.77 -11.73
N ASP A 210 20.13 17.83 -11.18
CA ASP A 210 20.10 18.12 -9.73
C ASP A 210 18.79 17.65 -9.07
N LYS A 211 18.07 16.70 -9.69
CA LYS A 211 16.78 16.21 -9.19
C LYS A 211 16.86 14.73 -8.84
N ASP A 212 16.51 14.43 -7.59
CA ASP A 212 16.35 13.08 -7.06
C ASP A 212 15.01 12.47 -7.52
N PHE A 213 15.07 11.24 -8.00
CA PHE A 213 13.88 10.43 -8.25
C PHE A 213 14.16 8.95 -8.00
N ASN A 214 13.09 8.21 -7.77
CA ASN A 214 13.13 6.77 -7.58
C ASN A 214 12.54 6.07 -8.80
N ILE A 215 13.25 5.07 -9.32
CA ILE A 215 12.66 4.07 -10.20
C ILE A 215 12.17 2.94 -9.31
N MET A 216 10.92 2.54 -9.45
CA MET A 216 10.30 1.54 -8.60
C MET A 216 9.69 0.42 -9.41
N PHE A 217 9.89 -0.79 -8.92
CA PHE A 217 9.16 -1.98 -9.32
C PHE A 217 8.25 -2.39 -8.17
N GLU A 218 6.95 -2.49 -8.40
CA GLU A 218 5.93 -2.81 -7.40
C GLU A 218 5.25 -4.13 -7.81
N PHE A 219 5.08 -5.03 -6.85
CA PHE A 219 4.28 -6.23 -6.97
C PHE A 219 3.22 -6.21 -5.88
N LYS A 220 1.97 -6.48 -6.25
CA LYS A 220 0.84 -6.54 -5.34
C LYS A 220 0.08 -7.85 -5.52
N TYR A 221 -0.41 -8.36 -4.40
CA TYR A 221 -1.37 -9.44 -4.35
C TYR A 221 -2.49 -9.05 -3.39
N ASP A 222 -3.68 -8.97 -3.94
CA ASP A 222 -4.89 -8.54 -3.24
C ASP A 222 -5.89 -9.70 -3.22
N VAL A 223 -6.40 -10.01 -2.03
CA VAL A 223 -7.45 -11.01 -1.83
C VAL A 223 -8.55 -10.39 -1.00
N ILE A 224 -9.77 -10.49 -1.50
CA ILE A 224 -10.98 -10.13 -0.77
C ILE A 224 -11.93 -11.32 -0.84
N SER A 225 -12.38 -11.80 0.31
CA SER A 225 -13.40 -12.84 0.41
C SER A 225 -14.62 -12.27 1.12
N VAL A 226 -15.81 -12.52 0.58
CA VAL A 226 -17.09 -12.06 1.13
C VAL A 226 -18.07 -13.23 1.13
N GLN A 227 -18.81 -13.40 2.23
CA GLN A 227 -19.86 -14.41 2.29
C GLN A 227 -21.17 -13.89 1.66
N ASN A 228 -21.76 -14.68 0.74
CA ASN A 228 -23.05 -14.38 0.12
C ASN A 228 -24.24 -14.93 0.93
N GLU A 229 -25.49 -14.58 0.55
CA GLU A 229 -26.76 -14.96 1.23
C GLU A 229 -27.01 -16.45 1.46
N ARG A 230 -26.14 -17.30 0.91
CA ARG A 230 -26.23 -18.76 1.03
C ARG A 230 -25.15 -19.31 1.95
N GLY A 231 -24.41 -18.47 2.65
CA GLY A 231 -23.23 -18.84 3.44
C GLY A 231 -22.06 -19.36 2.59
N ILE A 232 -21.99 -18.98 1.31
CA ILE A 232 -20.90 -19.38 0.41
C ILE A 232 -19.91 -18.23 0.26
N ASP A 233 -18.63 -18.54 0.44
CA ASP A 233 -17.54 -17.57 0.28
C ASP A 233 -17.30 -17.29 -1.21
N GLU A 234 -17.43 -16.03 -1.61
CA GLU A 234 -17.02 -15.51 -2.92
C GLU A 234 -15.67 -14.81 -2.74
N THR A 235 -14.66 -15.25 -3.49
CA THR A 235 -13.29 -14.72 -3.37
C THR A 235 -12.84 -14.07 -4.66
N SER A 236 -12.38 -12.82 -4.55
CA SER A 236 -11.65 -12.09 -5.58
C SER A 236 -10.17 -12.13 -5.26
N GLU A 237 -9.34 -12.44 -6.26
CA GLU A 237 -7.88 -12.41 -6.17
C GLU A 237 -7.33 -11.62 -7.35
N GLU A 238 -6.40 -10.71 -7.06
CA GLU A 238 -5.74 -9.88 -8.06
C GLU A 238 -4.23 -9.88 -7.83
N VAL A 239 -3.47 -10.01 -8.91
CA VAL A 239 -2.01 -9.87 -8.92
C VAL A 239 -1.66 -8.75 -9.87
N THR A 240 -0.95 -7.75 -9.38
CA THR A 240 -0.54 -6.59 -10.20
C THR A 240 0.96 -6.42 -10.13
N ALA A 241 1.60 -6.22 -11.29
CA ALA A 241 3.00 -5.81 -11.37
C ALA A 241 3.11 -4.44 -12.02
N SER A 242 3.84 -3.52 -11.42
CA SER A 242 3.94 -2.15 -11.91
C SER A 242 5.37 -1.62 -11.92
N VAL A 243 5.66 -0.75 -12.88
CA VAL A 243 6.89 0.06 -12.91
C VAL A 243 6.51 1.52 -12.79
N GLY A 244 7.22 2.26 -11.96
CA GLY A 244 6.95 3.68 -11.77
C GLY A 244 8.17 4.52 -11.53
N ILE A 245 7.95 5.83 -11.68
CA ILE A 245 8.91 6.89 -11.39
C ILE A 245 8.29 7.78 -10.31
N ASP A 246 9.06 8.06 -9.25
CA ASP A 246 8.66 8.92 -8.14
C ASP A 246 9.66 10.08 -7.98
N TYR A 247 9.17 11.28 -8.23
CA TYR A 247 9.91 12.53 -8.13
C TYR A 247 9.82 13.09 -6.72
N ARG A 248 10.95 13.58 -6.20
CA ARG A 248 11.05 14.26 -4.90
C ARG A 248 11.50 15.71 -5.08
N PHE A 249 10.89 16.62 -4.31
CA PHE A 249 11.09 18.06 -4.41
C PHE A 249 11.50 18.68 -3.07
#